data_AF-A0A849RFG6-F1
#
_entry.id   AF-A0A849RFG6-F1
#
_cell.length_a   1.000
_cell.length_b   1.000
_cell.length_c   1.000
_cell.angle_alpha   90.00
_cell.angle_beta   90.00
_cell.angle_gamma   90.00
#
_symmetry.space_group_name_H-M   'P 1'
#
loop_
_entity.id
_entity.type
_entity.pdbx_description
1 polymer ?
#
loop_
_entity_poly.entity_id
_entity_poly.type
_entity_poly.pdbx_seq_one_letter_code
_entity_poly.pdbx_strand_id
1 'polypeptide(L)'
;MTHTATIAGVVLMGVILLGHGSVQAQEDQLVYAVVSEAPKDKTRISAKIAIDGTVMDTKLLASEAIVGNLIWKKLEICHAMRLEGQRSGEGFRVTTVRVVDGSMLPMALQGFAGDCLLKKALEIAPLVD
;
A
#
# COMPACT_ATOMS: atom_id res chain seq x y z
N MET A 1 -28.78 71.75 10.97
CA MET A 1 -30.03 71.11 10.52
C MET A 1 -29.71 70.28 9.30
N THR A 2 -29.91 68.95 9.36
CA THR A 2 -30.35 68.05 8.26
C THR A 2 -29.58 68.07 6.93
N HIS A 3 -29.11 67.00 6.28
CA HIS A 3 -29.46 65.58 6.26
C HIS A 3 -28.46 64.87 5.31
N THR A 4 -27.99 63.67 5.69
CA THR A 4 -27.81 62.43 4.89
C THR A 4 -27.09 62.38 3.53
N ALA A 5 -26.39 61.25 3.36
CA ALA A 5 -25.88 60.62 2.14
C ALA A 5 -24.55 61.20 1.65
N THR A 6 -23.46 60.45 1.52
CA THR A 6 -23.34 59.10 0.98
C THR A 6 -22.18 58.35 1.64
N ILE A 7 -22.54 57.24 2.28
CA ILE A 7 -21.66 56.14 2.68
C ILE A 7 -21.40 55.27 1.43
N ALA A 8 -20.32 54.50 1.50
CA ALA A 8 -20.04 53.31 0.68
C ALA A 8 -19.07 53.50 -0.46
N GLY A 9 -17.80 53.67 -0.10
CA GLY A 9 -16.72 53.27 -0.98
C GLY A 9 -15.41 53.48 -0.27
N VAL A 10 -14.65 52.40 -0.09
CA VAL A 10 -13.22 52.44 0.24
C VAL A 10 -12.86 52.66 1.71
N VAL A 11 -13.23 51.73 2.61
CA VAL A 11 -12.35 51.38 3.76
C VAL A 11 -12.61 49.92 4.20
N LEU A 12 -11.62 49.04 3.98
CA LEU A 12 -11.15 47.87 4.77
C LEU A 12 -10.43 46.94 3.77
N MET A 13 -9.11 46.98 3.61
CA MET A 13 -8.06 46.56 4.54
C MET A 13 -8.31 45.18 5.17
N GLY A 14 -7.48 44.20 4.75
CA GLY A 14 -6.88 43.24 5.69
C GLY A 14 -7.33 41.78 5.60
N VAL A 15 -6.32 40.92 5.38
CA VAL A 15 -6.22 39.51 5.85
C VAL A 15 -7.18 38.56 5.09
N ILE A 16 -6.75 37.48 4.43
CA ILE A 16 -6.00 36.35 4.94
C ILE A 16 -5.40 35.55 3.75
N LEU A 17 -4.07 35.54 3.62
CA LEU A 17 -3.35 34.49 2.88
C LEU A 17 -3.32 33.23 3.74
N LEU A 18 -4.44 32.51 3.82
CA LEU A 18 -4.44 31.13 4.33
C LEU A 18 -3.96 30.27 3.18
N GLY A 19 -2.70 29.83 3.31
CA GLY A 19 -2.13 28.79 2.50
C GLY A 19 -3.10 27.62 2.44
N HIS A 20 -3.67 27.39 1.25
CA HIS A 20 -4.32 26.15 0.93
C HIS A 20 -3.19 25.14 0.74
N GLY A 21 -2.67 24.62 1.87
CA GLY A 21 -1.94 23.37 1.86
C GLY A 21 -2.91 22.32 1.38
N SER A 22 -2.92 22.08 0.07
CA SER A 22 -3.62 20.94 -0.51
C SER A 22 -2.97 19.69 0.10
N VAL A 23 -3.60 19.14 1.14
CA VAL A 23 -3.42 17.75 1.50
C VAL A 23 -3.98 16.99 0.29
N GLN A 24 -3.13 16.73 -0.69
CA GLN A 24 -3.47 15.80 -1.75
C GLN A 24 -3.65 14.46 -1.04
N ALA A 25 -4.90 14.06 -0.86
CA ALA A 25 -5.22 12.70 -0.50
C ALA A 25 -4.57 11.82 -1.57
N GLN A 26 -3.46 11.17 -1.21
CA GLN A 26 -2.77 10.28 -2.13
C GLN A 26 -3.73 9.11 -2.35
N GLU A 27 -4.20 8.92 -3.57
CA GLU A 27 -5.18 7.87 -3.83
C GLU A 27 -4.55 6.50 -3.61
N ASP A 28 -5.33 5.55 -3.08
CA ASP A 28 -4.84 4.20 -2.87
C ASP A 28 -4.48 3.56 -4.22
N GLN A 29 -3.24 3.12 -4.33
CA GLN A 29 -2.72 2.42 -5.49
C GLN A 29 -2.95 0.91 -5.33
N LEU A 30 -3.39 0.27 -6.41
CA LEU A 30 -3.51 -1.18 -6.49
C LEU A 30 -2.17 -1.80 -6.90
N VAL A 31 -1.71 -2.78 -6.12
CA VAL A 31 -0.47 -3.50 -6.40
C VAL A 31 -0.66 -5.00 -6.22
N TYR A 32 0.13 -5.79 -6.96
CA TYR A 32 0.23 -7.23 -6.71
C TYR A 32 1.47 -7.53 -5.89
N ALA A 33 1.41 -8.52 -5.02
CA ALA A 33 2.50 -8.84 -4.10
C ALA A 33 2.62 -10.35 -3.87
N VAL A 34 3.86 -10.79 -3.64
CA VAL A 34 4.16 -12.14 -3.15
C VAL A 34 5.05 -12.00 -1.92
N VAL A 35 4.65 -12.63 -0.81
CA VAL A 35 5.45 -12.63 0.43
C VAL A 35 6.78 -13.36 0.18
N SER A 36 7.90 -12.65 0.35
CA SER A 36 9.23 -13.17 0.02
C SER A 36 9.92 -13.88 1.17
N GLU A 37 9.50 -13.63 2.40
CA GLU A 37 10.06 -14.25 3.61
C GLU A 37 8.96 -14.60 4.61
N ALA A 38 9.18 -15.59 5.47
CA ALA A 38 8.24 -15.94 6.53
C ALA A 38 7.95 -14.72 7.43
N PRO A 39 6.68 -14.26 7.55
CA PRO A 39 6.36 -13.07 8.33
C PRO A 39 6.60 -13.28 9.83
N LYS A 40 7.73 -12.77 10.34
CA LYS A 40 8.05 -12.76 11.78
C LYS A 40 7.34 -11.63 12.52
N ASP A 41 7.17 -10.49 11.85
CA ASP A 41 6.46 -9.31 12.33
C ASP A 41 5.31 -8.99 11.35
N LYS A 42 4.08 -9.04 11.83
CA LYS A 42 2.89 -8.76 11.01
C LYS A 42 2.68 -7.27 10.75
N THR A 43 3.45 -6.39 11.37
CA THR A 43 3.41 -4.95 11.07
C THR A 43 4.29 -4.60 9.86
N ARG A 44 5.32 -5.41 9.57
CA ARG A 44 6.30 -5.21 8.50
C ARG A 44 6.63 -6.53 7.80
N ILE A 45 6.05 -6.75 6.62
CA ILE A 45 6.20 -8.00 5.86
C ILE A 45 7.12 -7.80 4.65
N SER A 46 8.16 -8.63 4.51
CA SER A 46 8.97 -8.66 3.28
C SER A 46 8.15 -9.20 2.12
N ALA A 47 8.07 -8.43 1.02
CA ALA A 47 7.38 -8.88 -0.17
C ALA A 47 8.05 -8.34 -1.43
N LYS A 48 7.86 -9.08 -2.52
CA LYS A 48 8.13 -8.60 -3.87
C LYS A 48 6.81 -8.13 -4.46
N ILE A 49 6.76 -6.87 -4.88
CA ILE A 49 5.54 -6.25 -5.42
C ILE A 49 5.71 -5.92 -6.90
N ALA A 50 4.59 -5.90 -7.63
CA ALA A 50 4.50 -5.40 -8.99
C ALA A 50 3.60 -4.17 -9.02
N ILE A 51 4.16 -3.07 -9.51
CA ILE A 51 3.46 -1.82 -9.79
C ILE A 51 3.75 -1.47 -11.24
N ASP A 52 2.70 -1.30 -12.06
CA ASP A 52 2.82 -0.94 -13.48
C ASP A 52 3.83 -1.81 -14.25
N GLY A 53 3.81 -3.12 -13.96
CA GLY A 53 4.70 -4.12 -14.56
C GLY A 53 6.12 -4.16 -14.00
N THR A 54 6.50 -3.20 -13.15
CA THR A 54 7.83 -3.16 -12.52
C THR A 54 7.81 -3.93 -11.21
N VAL A 55 8.73 -4.87 -11.07
CA VAL A 55 8.86 -5.72 -9.89
C VAL A 55 9.96 -5.20 -8.98
N MET A 56 9.66 -5.04 -7.70
CA MET A 56 10.61 -4.55 -6.71
C MET A 56 10.43 -5.22 -5.35
N ASP A 57 11.54 -5.37 -4.63
CA ASP A 57 11.53 -5.82 -3.24
C ASP A 57 11.18 -4.63 -2.33
N THR A 58 10.25 -4.85 -1.40
CA THR A 58 9.84 -3.82 -0.45
C THR A 58 9.29 -4.42 0.84
N LYS A 59 8.97 -3.55 1.80
CA LYS A 59 8.25 -3.92 3.02
C LYS A 59 6.80 -3.50 2.89
N LEU A 60 5.88 -4.42 3.14
CA LEU A 60 4.48 -4.10 3.34
C LEU A 60 4.27 -3.66 4.78
N LEU A 61 3.70 -2.47 4.96
CA LEU A 61 3.47 -1.87 6.27
C LEU A 61 1.98 -1.96 6.59
N ALA A 62 1.64 -2.57 7.72
CA ALA A 62 0.24 -2.70 8.13
C ALA A 62 -0.32 -1.32 8.49
N SER A 63 -1.40 -0.89 7.83
CA SER A 63 -2.21 0.22 8.33
C SER A 63 -3.12 -0.24 9.47
N GLU A 64 -3.67 0.69 10.23
CA GLU A 64 -4.66 0.41 11.28
C GLU A 64 -5.86 -0.38 10.74
N ALA A 65 -6.25 -0.15 9.48
CA ALA A 65 -7.35 -0.86 8.83
C ALA A 65 -7.06 -2.36 8.60
N ILE A 66 -5.79 -2.76 8.45
CA ILE A 66 -5.41 -4.14 8.12
C ILE A 66 -5.00 -4.99 9.32
N VAL A 67 -4.62 -4.37 10.45
CA VAL A 67 -4.16 -5.10 11.66
C VAL A 67 -5.21 -6.12 12.14
N GLY A 68 -6.50 -5.80 12.01
CA GLY A 68 -7.60 -6.69 12.39
C GLY A 68 -7.89 -7.83 11.40
N ASN A 69 -7.43 -7.72 10.16
CA ASN A 69 -7.83 -8.58 9.04
C ASN A 69 -7.29 -10.02 9.19
N LEU A 70 -8.16 -11.01 8.95
CA LEU A 70 -7.81 -12.43 9.10
C LEU A 70 -6.82 -12.94 8.05
N ILE A 71 -6.93 -12.45 6.80
CA ILE A 71 -5.98 -12.78 5.74
C ILE A 71 -4.59 -12.33 6.16
N TRP A 72 -4.48 -11.07 6.59
CA TRP A 72 -3.22 -10.47 7.02
C TRP A 72 -2.55 -11.25 8.17
N LYS A 73 -3.34 -11.62 9.18
CA LYS A 73 -2.87 -12.43 10.32
C LYS A 73 -2.31 -13.78 9.89
N LYS A 74 -2.94 -14.42 8.91
CA LYS A 74 -2.56 -15.76 8.39
C LYS A 74 -1.56 -15.73 7.24
N LEU A 75 -0.94 -14.58 6.93
CA LEU A 75 0.06 -14.52 5.87
C LEU A 75 1.27 -15.42 6.17
N GLU A 76 1.79 -16.00 5.10
CA GLU A 76 2.91 -16.93 5.10
C GLU A 76 3.79 -16.63 3.89
N ILE A 77 4.99 -17.21 3.88
CA ILE A 77 5.86 -17.16 2.72
C ILE A 77 5.15 -17.71 1.47
N CYS A 78 5.41 -17.07 0.33
CA CYS A 78 4.85 -17.36 -0.98
C CYS A 78 3.35 -17.05 -1.16
N HIS A 79 2.66 -16.48 -0.16
CA HIS A 79 1.29 -16.04 -0.36
C HIS A 79 1.22 -14.92 -1.41
N ALA A 80 0.40 -15.14 -2.44
CA ALA A 80 0.11 -14.18 -3.49
C ALA A 80 -1.10 -13.32 -3.10
N MET A 81 -0.99 -12.01 -3.32
CA MET A 81 -1.98 -11.03 -2.90
C MET A 81 -2.19 -9.93 -3.92
N ARG A 82 -3.41 -9.40 -3.94
CA ARG A 82 -3.73 -8.08 -4.47
C ARG A 82 -3.95 -7.14 -3.29
N LEU A 83 -3.26 -6.01 -3.30
CA LEU A 83 -3.24 -5.02 -2.24
C LEU A 83 -3.72 -3.67 -2.77
N GLU A 84 -4.34 -2.89 -1.89
CA GLU A 84 -4.51 -1.45 -2.09
C GLU A 84 -3.80 -0.72 -0.95
N GLY A 85 -3.32 0.47 -1.24
CA GLY A 85 -2.64 1.30 -0.27
C GLY A 85 -1.70 2.32 -0.89
N GLN A 86 -0.78 2.84 -0.09
CA GLN A 86 0.05 3.97 -0.48
C GLN A 86 1.53 3.65 -0.38
N ARG A 87 2.31 4.12 -1.35
CA ARG A 87 3.76 4.05 -1.28
C ARG A 87 4.28 5.09 -0.28
N SER A 88 5.14 4.64 0.63
CA SER A 88 5.85 5.45 1.61
C SER A 88 7.36 5.28 1.44
N GLY A 89 8.16 6.16 2.03
CA GLY A 89 9.61 6.04 2.05
C GLY A 89 10.12 4.76 2.73
N GLU A 90 9.35 4.22 3.68
CA GLU A 90 9.70 2.98 4.38
C GLU A 90 9.20 1.69 3.69
N GLY A 91 8.29 1.79 2.73
CA GLY A 91 7.63 0.63 2.13
C GLY A 91 6.24 0.95 1.59
N PHE A 92 5.43 -0.08 1.34
CA PHE A 92 4.06 0.05 0.86
C PHE A 92 3.06 -0.12 2.01
N ARG A 93 2.35 0.94 2.38
CA ARG A 93 1.37 0.94 3.46
C ARG A 93 0.05 0.36 2.98
N VAL A 94 -0.31 -0.82 3.48
CA VAL A 94 -1.46 -1.60 3.02
C VAL A 94 -2.72 -1.19 3.75
N THR A 95 -3.75 -0.80 2.99
CA THR A 95 -5.11 -0.50 3.49
C THR A 95 -6.04 -1.68 3.30
N THR A 96 -5.97 -2.38 2.16
CA THR A 96 -6.77 -3.56 1.87
C THR A 96 -5.93 -4.72 1.33
N VAL A 97 -6.40 -5.94 1.58
CA VAL A 97 -5.72 -7.17 1.14
C VAL A 97 -6.74 -8.17 0.62
N ARG A 98 -6.41 -8.83 -0.49
CA ARG A 98 -7.10 -10.01 -1.01
C ARG A 98 -6.08 -11.06 -1.40
N VAL A 99 -6.32 -12.30 -1.01
CA VAL A 99 -5.54 -13.43 -1.52
C VAL A 99 -5.91 -13.66 -2.97
N VAL A 100 -4.92 -13.91 -3.80
CA VAL A 100 -5.10 -14.31 -5.19
C VAL A 100 -4.30 -15.59 -5.45
N ASP A 101 -4.71 -16.35 -6.46
CA ASP A 101 -3.92 -17.47 -6.96
C ASP A 101 -2.68 -16.95 -7.72
N GLY A 102 -1.62 -17.75 -7.77
CA GLY A 102 -0.40 -17.41 -8.50
C GLY A 102 -0.64 -17.11 -9.98
N SER A 103 -1.62 -17.78 -10.61
CA SER A 103 -2.03 -17.53 -11.99
C SER A 103 -2.66 -16.15 -12.23
N MET A 104 -3.19 -15.52 -11.18
CA MET A 104 -3.78 -14.17 -11.25
C MET A 104 -2.74 -13.06 -11.06
N LEU A 105 -1.48 -13.39 -10.78
CA LEU A 105 -0.40 -12.42 -10.70
C LEU A 105 -0.01 -11.94 -12.11
N PRO A 106 0.47 -10.69 -12.24
CA PRO A 106 1.15 -10.24 -13.45
C PRO A 106 2.30 -11.19 -13.80
N MET A 107 2.55 -11.41 -15.10
CA MET A 107 3.61 -12.32 -15.58
C MET A 107 4.96 -12.10 -14.89
N ALA A 108 5.31 -10.84 -14.59
CA ALA A 108 6.56 -10.48 -13.95
C ALA A 108 6.73 -11.04 -12.51
N LEU A 109 5.63 -11.37 -11.81
CA LEU A 109 5.65 -12.00 -10.48
C LEU A 109 5.44 -13.51 -10.49
N GLN A 110 4.89 -14.07 -11.57
CA GLN A 110 4.53 -15.50 -11.63
C GLN A 110 5.74 -16.41 -11.46
N GLY A 111 6.87 -16.08 -12.10
CA GLY A 111 8.13 -16.83 -11.94
C GLY A 111 8.60 -16.86 -10.48
N PHE A 112 8.63 -15.70 -9.82
CA PHE A 112 9.00 -15.61 -8.42
C PHE A 112 8.04 -16.40 -7.50
N ALA A 113 6.73 -16.32 -7.74
CA ALA A 113 5.75 -17.08 -6.96
C ALA A 113 5.96 -18.60 -7.12
N GLY A 114 6.19 -19.06 -8.36
CA GLY A 114 6.49 -20.46 -8.65
C GLY A 114 7.75 -20.94 -7.94
N ASP A 115 8.86 -20.22 -8.10
CA ASP A 115 10.14 -20.55 -7.47
C ASP A 115 10.05 -20.56 -5.95
N CYS A 116 9.30 -19.61 -5.37
CA CYS A 116 9.07 -19.55 -3.93
C CYS A 116 8.35 -20.81 -3.44
N LEU A 117 7.28 -21.24 -4.13
CA LEU A 117 6.52 -22.43 -3.78
C LEU A 117 7.35 -23.71 -3.92
N LEU A 118 8.16 -23.81 -4.99
CA LEU A 118 9.09 -24.93 -5.17
C LEU A 118 10.08 -25.01 -4.02
N LYS A 119 10.69 -23.88 -3.65
CA LYS A 119 11.61 -23.83 -2.52
C LYS A 119 10.92 -24.21 -1.20
N LYS A 120 9.72 -23.68 -0.94
CA LYS A 120 8.91 -24.03 0.24
C LYS A 120 8.60 -25.53 0.29
N ALA A 121 8.30 -26.16 -0.85
CA ALA A 121 8.03 -27.59 -0.93
C ALA A 121 9.28 -28.43 -0.62
N LEU A 122 10.44 -28.03 -1.15
CA LEU A 122 11.73 -28.69 -0.88
C LEU A 122 12.16 -28.59 0.59
N GLU A 123 11.78 -27.53 1.30
CA GLU A 123 12.06 -27.40 2.74
C GLU A 123 11.21 -28.37 3.59
N ILE A 124 10.01 -28.74 3.13
CA ILE A 124 9.10 -29.64 3.85
C ILE A 124 9.40 -31.11 3.54
N ALA A 125 9.71 -31.41 2.28
CA ALA A 125 10.11 -32.73 1.82
C ALA A 125 11.40 -32.59 1.00
N PRO A 126 12.57 -32.50 1.67
CA PRO A 126 13.83 -32.50 0.95
C PRO A 126 13.89 -33.76 0.11
N LEU A 127 14.26 -33.61 -1.16
CA LEU A 127 14.43 -34.71 -2.11
C LEU A 127 15.22 -35.83 -1.41
N VAL A 128 14.53 -36.93 -1.13
CA VAL A 128 15.16 -38.16 -0.65
C VAL A 128 15.71 -38.82 -1.92
N ASP A 129 17.04 -38.90 -2.02
CA ASP A 129 17.73 -39.70 -3.05
C ASP A 129 17.26 -41.17 -3.03
#